data_AF-A0A924W1J3-F1
#
_entry.id   AF-A0A924W1J3-F1
#
_cell.length_a   1.000
_cell.length_b   1.000
_cell.length_c   1.000
_cell.angle_alpha   90.00
_cell.angle_beta   90.00
_cell.angle_gamma   90.00
#
_symmetry.space_group_name_H-M   'P 1'
#
loop_
_entity.id
_entity.type
_entity.pdbx_description
1 polymer ?
#
loop_
_entity_poly.entity_id
_entity_poly.type
_entity_poly.pdbx_seq_one_letter_code
_entity_poly.pdbx_strand_id
1 'polypeptide(L)'
;MHGLPLAYPGMRIGLFGGSFDPAHEGHTHVASTALKRLELDRVWWLVSPQNPLKPKSSPFAARMASAQKQARGARMVVTDIEHRLGCAYTYQTIRALERLYPGVRFTLIMGADNLANFRRWRNWREVAQAVPVAVVSRPGASPSERMTAPRGWLHLNARHIPQSSTALRAATGAKLAKQRRK
;
A
#
# COMPACT_ATOMS: atom_id res chain seq x y z
N MET A 1 9.28 -20.05 -12.02
CA MET A 1 9.04 -18.98 -11.03
C MET A 1 9.33 -17.59 -11.62
N HIS A 2 8.84 -17.28 -12.83
CA HIS A 2 9.04 -15.96 -13.42
C HIS A 2 7.99 -14.96 -12.89
N GLY A 3 8.42 -13.79 -12.43
CA GLY A 3 7.54 -12.66 -12.13
C GLY A 3 7.25 -12.38 -10.65
N LEU A 4 7.77 -13.18 -9.71
CA LEU A 4 7.74 -12.80 -8.29
C LEU A 4 8.87 -11.81 -7.96
N PRO A 5 8.67 -10.84 -7.06
CA PRO A 5 9.73 -9.93 -6.64
C PRO A 5 10.89 -10.68 -5.97
N LEU A 6 12.13 -10.23 -6.22
CA LEU A 6 13.32 -10.83 -5.61
C LEU A 6 13.45 -10.42 -4.13
N ALA A 7 13.67 -11.41 -3.27
CA ALA A 7 14.00 -11.25 -1.87
C ALA A 7 14.79 -12.46 -1.36
N TYR A 8 15.59 -12.25 -0.31
CA TYR A 8 16.45 -13.26 0.28
C TYR A 8 16.33 -13.26 1.80
N PRO A 9 16.60 -14.39 2.48
CA PRO A 9 16.63 -14.45 3.94
C PRO A 9 17.44 -13.31 4.56
N GLY A 10 16.94 -12.71 5.64
CA GLY A 10 17.53 -11.57 6.33
C GLY A 10 17.04 -10.20 5.86
N MET A 11 16.52 -10.09 4.63
CA MET A 11 16.00 -8.83 4.09
C MET A 11 14.79 -8.31 4.88
N ARG A 12 14.69 -6.98 4.97
CA ARG A 12 13.57 -6.23 5.57
C ARG A 12 12.73 -5.62 4.46
N ILE A 13 11.50 -6.09 4.29
CA ILE A 13 10.63 -5.68 3.18
C ILE A 13 9.35 -5.04 3.70
N GLY A 14 9.11 -3.81 3.26
CA GLY A 14 7.84 -3.12 3.50
C GLY A 14 6.77 -3.56 2.52
N LEU A 15 5.63 -4.02 3.01
CA LEU A 15 4.46 -4.35 2.20
C LEU A 15 3.51 -3.16 2.18
N PHE A 16 3.42 -2.46 1.04
CA PHE A 16 2.55 -1.30 0.89
C PHE A 16 1.41 -1.62 -0.07
N GLY A 17 0.29 -2.06 0.48
CA GLY A 17 -0.91 -2.44 -0.27
C GLY A 17 -1.81 -1.25 -0.59
N GLY A 18 -2.35 -1.23 -1.81
CA GLY A 18 -3.28 -0.19 -2.24
C GLY A 18 -3.97 -0.47 -3.57
N SER A 19 -5.08 0.21 -3.80
CA SER A 19 -5.76 0.17 -5.10
C SER A 19 -4.97 0.93 -6.18
N PHE A 20 -4.27 2.01 -5.79
CA PHE A 20 -3.47 2.87 -6.66
C PHE A 20 -4.23 3.32 -7.92
N ASP A 21 -5.35 4.02 -7.72
CA ASP A 21 -6.32 4.28 -8.78
C ASP A 21 -6.58 5.78 -9.05
N PRO A 22 -5.61 6.57 -9.53
CA PRO A 22 -4.22 6.21 -9.80
C PRO A 22 -3.31 6.40 -8.58
N ALA A 23 -2.09 5.86 -8.63
CA ALA A 23 -1.03 6.24 -7.71
C ALA A 23 -0.67 7.73 -7.84
N HIS A 24 -0.13 8.31 -6.75
CA HIS A 24 0.16 9.75 -6.64
C HIS A 24 1.29 10.02 -5.64
N GLU A 25 1.76 11.27 -5.53
CA GLU A 25 2.93 11.64 -4.71
C GLU A 25 2.72 11.32 -3.22
N GLY A 26 1.49 11.42 -2.72
CA GLY A 26 1.16 10.95 -1.36
C GLY A 26 1.53 9.48 -1.10
N HIS A 27 1.32 8.58 -2.07
CA HIS A 27 1.75 7.18 -1.96
C HIS A 27 3.28 7.08 -1.96
N THR A 28 3.95 7.82 -2.85
CA THR A 28 5.42 7.83 -2.95
C THR A 28 6.06 8.33 -1.65
N HIS A 29 5.46 9.34 -1.04
CA HIS A 29 5.91 9.91 0.22
C HIS A 29 5.74 8.93 1.39
N VAL A 30 4.63 8.19 1.47
CA VAL A 30 4.42 7.12 2.46
C VAL A 30 5.48 6.03 2.33
N ALA A 31 5.63 5.47 1.12
CA ALA A 31 6.60 4.40 0.86
C ALA A 31 8.04 4.85 1.14
N SER A 32 8.43 6.05 0.70
CA SER A 32 9.77 6.60 0.91
C SER A 32 10.06 6.88 2.39
N THR A 33 9.05 7.32 3.15
CA THR A 33 9.19 7.53 4.59
C THR A 33 9.43 6.21 5.31
N ALA A 34 8.62 5.19 5.02
CA ALA A 34 8.78 3.86 5.61
C ALA A 34 10.13 3.24 5.24
N LEU A 35 10.53 3.30 3.96
CA LEU A 35 11.82 2.80 3.48
C LEU A 35 12.99 3.36 4.32
N LYS A 36 13.00 4.67 4.52
CA LYS A 36 14.10 5.35 5.24
C LYS A 36 14.03 5.12 6.75
N ARG A 37 12.87 5.30 7.37
CA ARG A 37 12.72 5.30 8.83
C ARG A 37 12.79 3.90 9.45
N LEU A 38 12.47 2.87 8.67
CA LEU A 38 12.50 1.48 9.10
C LEU A 38 13.70 0.72 8.52
N GLU A 39 14.59 1.42 7.81
CA GLU A 39 15.79 0.85 7.17
C GLU A 39 15.46 -0.40 6.32
N LEU A 40 14.37 -0.31 5.55
CA LEU A 40 13.90 -1.45 4.75
C LEU A 40 14.79 -1.59 3.53
N ASP A 41 15.20 -2.82 3.18
CA ASP A 41 15.91 -3.12 1.95
C ASP A 41 15.08 -2.75 0.72
N ARG A 42 13.78 -3.05 0.75
CA ARG A 42 12.83 -2.75 -0.33
C ARG A 42 11.45 -2.40 0.22
N VAL A 43 10.69 -1.65 -0.57
CA VAL A 43 9.24 -1.51 -0.38
C VAL A 43 8.54 -2.10 -1.60
N TRP A 44 7.66 -3.05 -1.34
CA TRP A 44 6.81 -3.67 -2.33
C TRP A 44 5.46 -2.98 -2.37
N TRP A 45 5.14 -2.38 -3.51
CA TRP A 45 3.85 -1.80 -3.80
C TRP A 45 2.94 -2.89 -4.33
N LEU A 46 2.05 -3.37 -3.47
CA LEU A 46 1.12 -4.46 -3.78
C LEU A 46 -0.14 -3.86 -4.40
N VAL A 47 -0.27 -3.95 -5.72
CA VAL A 47 -1.45 -3.42 -6.42
C VAL A 47 -2.57 -4.43 -6.25
N SER A 48 -3.60 -4.05 -5.48
CA SER A 48 -4.70 -4.96 -5.16
C SER A 48 -5.49 -5.33 -6.44
N PRO A 49 -5.88 -6.60 -6.66
CA PRO A 49 -6.67 -7.02 -7.82
C PRO A 49 -7.99 -6.24 -7.95
N GLN A 50 -8.77 -6.22 -6.86
CA GLN A 50 -9.91 -5.33 -6.63
C GLN A 50 -10.19 -5.33 -5.12
N ASN A 51 -10.43 -4.16 -4.52
CA ASN A 51 -10.85 -4.10 -3.14
C ASN A 51 -12.37 -4.41 -3.05
N PRO A 52 -12.81 -5.45 -2.33
CA PRO A 52 -14.23 -5.82 -2.21
C PRO A 52 -15.08 -4.73 -1.54
N LEU A 53 -14.45 -3.82 -0.78
CA LEU A 53 -15.12 -2.74 -0.06
C LEU A 53 -15.24 -1.44 -0.87
N LYS A 54 -14.79 -1.43 -2.14
CA LYS A 54 -14.78 -0.22 -2.99
C LYS A 54 -15.55 -0.44 -4.29
N PRO A 55 -16.09 0.64 -4.90
CA PRO A 55 -16.64 0.60 -6.25
C PRO A 55 -15.64 0.04 -7.27
N LYS A 56 -16.12 -0.28 -8.48
CA LYS A 56 -15.30 -0.78 -9.58
C LYS A 56 -14.15 0.21 -9.85
N SER A 57 -12.92 -0.28 -9.76
CA SER A 57 -11.70 0.52 -9.98
C SER A 57 -11.41 0.64 -11.49
N SER A 58 -10.48 1.53 -11.85
CA SER A 58 -9.91 1.51 -13.22
C SER A 58 -9.28 0.15 -13.55
N PRO A 59 -9.07 -0.18 -14.85
CA PRO A 59 -8.46 -1.45 -15.26
C PRO A 59 -7.15 -1.74 -14.51
N PHE A 60 -6.93 -3.01 -14.14
CA PHE A 60 -5.76 -3.42 -13.35
C PHE A 60 -4.43 -2.98 -13.99
N ALA A 61 -4.28 -3.15 -15.30
CA ALA A 61 -3.09 -2.72 -16.04
C ALA A 61 -2.82 -1.20 -15.94
N ALA A 62 -3.86 -0.37 -15.98
CA ALA A 62 -3.72 1.09 -15.84
C ALA A 62 -3.26 1.47 -14.42
N ARG A 63 -3.78 0.78 -13.40
CA ARG A 63 -3.37 0.98 -12.00
C ARG A 63 -1.92 0.55 -11.76
N MET A 64 -1.53 -0.63 -12.28
CA MET A 64 -0.15 -1.10 -12.30
C MET A 64 0.80 -0.09 -12.95
N ALA A 65 0.46 0.39 -14.15
CA ALA A 65 1.27 1.40 -14.85
C ALA A 65 1.37 2.71 -14.06
N SER A 66 0.29 3.15 -13.42
CA SER A 66 0.31 4.34 -12.57
C SER A 66 1.22 4.17 -11.35
N ALA A 67 1.19 2.99 -10.71
CA ALA A 67 2.05 2.67 -9.58
C ALA A 67 3.52 2.60 -10.00
N GLN A 68 3.83 1.95 -11.12
CA GLN A 68 5.19 1.88 -11.68
C GLN A 68 5.76 3.27 -11.99
N LYS A 69 4.94 4.17 -12.54
CA LYS A 69 5.34 5.56 -12.80
C LYS A 69 5.66 6.34 -11.52
N GLN A 70 4.98 6.04 -10.41
CA GLN A 70 5.12 6.78 -9.15
C GLN A 70 6.15 6.18 -8.19
N ALA A 71 6.36 4.87 -8.24
CA ALA A 71 7.33 4.13 -7.45
C ALA A 71 8.75 4.37 -7.99
N ARG A 72 9.37 5.49 -7.59
CA ARG A 72 10.71 5.87 -8.08
C ARG A 72 11.82 5.17 -7.29
N GLY A 73 12.84 4.70 -8.01
CA GLY A 73 14.08 4.15 -7.46
C GLY A 73 14.11 2.63 -7.33
N ALA A 74 15.33 2.04 -7.36
CA ALA A 74 15.54 0.59 -7.44
C ALA A 74 15.02 -0.23 -6.23
N ARG A 75 14.77 0.43 -5.09
CA ARG A 75 14.24 -0.19 -3.87
C ARG A 75 12.71 -0.17 -3.80
N MET A 76 12.04 0.49 -4.74
CA MET A 76 10.58 0.52 -4.86
C MET A 76 10.14 -0.49 -5.92
N VAL A 77 9.54 -1.60 -5.49
CA VAL A 77 9.16 -2.70 -6.38
C VAL A 77 7.65 -2.75 -6.50
N VAL A 78 7.11 -2.50 -7.69
CA VAL A 78 5.67 -2.65 -7.96
C VAL A 78 5.40 -4.08 -8.40
N THR A 79 4.38 -4.71 -7.83
CA THR A 79 4.09 -6.12 -8.09
C THR A 79 2.59 -6.41 -8.13
N ASP A 80 2.24 -7.37 -8.97
CA ASP A 80 0.93 -8.00 -9.10
C ASP A 80 0.86 -9.34 -8.34
N ILE A 81 1.76 -9.58 -7.37
CA ILE A 81 1.87 -10.85 -6.63
C ILE A 81 0.53 -11.30 -6.02
N GLU A 82 -0.28 -10.37 -5.51
CA GLU A 82 -1.61 -10.69 -4.97
C GLU A 82 -2.54 -11.26 -6.05
N HIS A 83 -2.48 -10.72 -7.28
CA HIS A 83 -3.22 -11.24 -8.42
C HIS A 83 -2.76 -12.64 -8.81
N ARG A 84 -1.43 -12.86 -8.88
CA ARG A 84 -0.83 -14.16 -9.23
C ARG A 84 -1.13 -15.25 -8.22
N LEU A 85 -1.16 -14.89 -6.93
CA LEU A 85 -1.43 -15.81 -5.83
C LEU A 85 -2.93 -15.96 -5.52
N GLY A 86 -3.81 -15.27 -6.26
CA GLY A 86 -5.26 -15.28 -6.00
C GLY A 86 -5.63 -14.73 -4.62
N CYS A 87 -4.80 -13.85 -4.05
CA CYS A 87 -5.02 -13.27 -2.74
C CYS A 87 -5.90 -12.01 -2.87
N ALA A 88 -7.10 -12.07 -2.30
CA ALA A 88 -8.02 -10.93 -2.25
C ALA A 88 -7.93 -10.15 -0.93
N TYR A 89 -7.36 -10.78 0.10
CA TYR A 89 -7.28 -10.22 1.45
C TYR A 89 -5.84 -10.24 1.97
N THR A 90 -5.46 -9.20 2.70
CA THR A 90 -4.08 -9.04 3.20
C THR A 90 -3.59 -10.21 4.07
N TYR A 91 -4.46 -10.86 4.85
CA TYR A 91 -4.06 -12.04 5.63
C TYR A 91 -3.62 -13.21 4.73
N GLN A 92 -4.26 -13.40 3.57
CA GLN A 92 -3.87 -14.42 2.59
C GLN A 92 -2.52 -14.08 1.99
N THR A 93 -2.32 -12.81 1.64
CA THR A 93 -1.05 -12.30 1.11
C THR A 93 0.08 -12.57 2.11
N ILE A 94 -0.08 -12.20 3.38
CA ILE A 94 0.95 -12.40 4.41
C ILE A 94 1.30 -13.88 4.55
N ARG A 95 0.31 -14.78 4.73
CA ARG A 95 0.54 -16.23 4.83
C ARG A 95 1.27 -16.80 3.60
N ALA A 96 0.94 -16.32 2.41
CA ALA A 96 1.58 -16.78 1.19
C ALA A 96 3.03 -16.30 1.12
N LEU A 97 3.29 -15.04 1.47
CA LEU A 97 4.63 -14.45 1.48
C LEU A 97 5.55 -15.12 2.50
N GLU A 98 5.08 -15.39 3.71
CA GLU A 98 5.87 -16.07 4.75
C GLU A 98 6.32 -17.48 4.30
N ARG A 99 5.47 -18.18 3.55
CA ARG A 99 5.80 -19.50 2.97
C ARG A 99 6.74 -19.41 1.77
N LEU A 100 6.55 -18.42 0.90
CA LEU A 100 7.33 -18.26 -0.33
C LEU A 100 8.72 -17.66 -0.07
N TYR A 101 8.88 -16.89 1.01
CA TYR A 101 10.09 -16.15 1.33
C TYR A 101 10.56 -16.44 2.76
N PRO A 102 10.96 -17.69 3.06
CA PRO A 102 11.44 -18.05 4.40
C PRO A 102 12.64 -17.17 4.80
N GLY A 103 12.61 -16.65 6.03
CA GLY A 103 13.67 -15.78 6.57
C GLY A 103 13.60 -14.31 6.13
N VAL A 104 12.66 -13.91 5.27
CA VAL A 104 12.40 -12.49 4.99
C VAL A 104 11.56 -11.87 6.10
N ARG A 105 11.92 -10.66 6.53
CA ARG A 105 11.21 -9.91 7.56
C ARG A 105 10.27 -8.90 6.90
N PHE A 106 8.98 -9.20 6.91
CA PHE A 106 7.96 -8.32 6.36
C PHE A 106 7.47 -7.28 7.38
N THR A 107 7.12 -6.09 6.91
CA THR A 107 6.44 -5.05 7.69
C THR A 107 5.32 -4.45 6.87
N LEU A 108 4.09 -4.49 7.36
CA LEU A 108 2.95 -3.91 6.68
C LEU A 108 2.96 -2.39 6.83
N ILE A 109 2.91 -1.66 5.71
CA ILE A 109 2.89 -0.20 5.68
C ILE A 109 1.46 0.26 5.43
N MET A 110 0.95 1.15 6.28
CA MET A 110 -0.37 1.75 6.15
C MET A 110 -0.28 3.28 6.15
N GLY A 111 -1.12 3.92 5.34
CA GLY A 111 -1.48 5.33 5.56
C GLY A 111 -2.60 5.46 6.60
N ALA A 112 -2.86 6.68 7.06
CA ALA A 112 -3.93 6.98 8.01
C ALA A 112 -5.32 6.49 7.53
N ASP A 113 -5.63 6.62 6.25
CA ASP A 113 -6.92 6.18 5.68
C ASP A 113 -7.15 4.65 5.79
N ASN A 114 -6.07 3.87 5.64
CA ASN A 114 -6.12 2.42 5.81
C ASN A 114 -6.31 2.06 7.29
N LEU A 115 -5.64 2.77 8.20
CA LEU A 115 -5.78 2.56 9.64
C LEU A 115 -7.22 2.78 10.12
N ALA A 116 -7.87 3.86 9.69
CA ALA A 116 -9.26 4.17 10.05
C ALA A 116 -10.25 3.05 9.70
N ASN A 117 -9.95 2.26 8.64
CA ASN A 117 -10.79 1.15 8.19
C ASN A 117 -10.23 -0.23 8.54
N PHE A 118 -9.10 -0.31 9.26
CA PHE A 118 -8.37 -1.57 9.44
C PHE A 118 -9.20 -2.66 10.12
N ARG A 119 -10.02 -2.31 11.12
CA ARG A 119 -10.91 -3.27 11.80
C ARG A 119 -12.00 -3.87 10.92
N ARG A 120 -12.22 -3.30 9.73
CA ARG A 120 -13.15 -3.84 8.72
C ARG A 120 -12.48 -4.87 7.82
N TRP A 121 -11.17 -5.05 7.90
CA TRP A 121 -10.45 -6.04 7.10
C TRP A 121 -10.82 -7.44 7.57
N ARG A 122 -10.97 -8.35 6.61
CA ARG A 122 -11.20 -9.77 6.91
C ARG A 122 -9.99 -10.31 7.66
N ASN A 123 -10.24 -10.97 8.78
CA ASN A 123 -9.21 -11.47 9.69
C ASN A 123 -8.23 -10.37 10.18
N TRP A 124 -8.70 -9.14 10.42
CA TRP A 124 -7.82 -8.02 10.84
C TRP A 124 -6.97 -8.34 12.09
N ARG A 125 -7.47 -9.15 13.03
CA ARG A 125 -6.73 -9.57 14.23
C ARG A 125 -5.51 -10.41 13.88
N GLU A 126 -5.67 -11.29 12.91
CA GLU A 126 -4.58 -12.12 12.38
C GLU A 126 -3.54 -11.23 11.70
N VAL A 127 -3.97 -10.31 10.83
CA VAL A 127 -3.07 -9.35 10.18
C VAL A 127 -2.29 -8.52 11.22
N ALA A 128 -2.97 -8.08 12.28
CA ALA A 128 -2.38 -7.29 13.35
C ALA A 128 -1.30 -8.02 14.15
N GLN A 129 -1.34 -9.36 14.17
CA GLN A 129 -0.45 -10.21 14.95
C GLN A 129 0.62 -10.88 14.08
N ALA A 130 0.37 -11.04 12.78
CA ALA A 130 1.26 -11.78 11.89
C ALA A 130 2.57 -11.02 11.60
N VAL A 131 2.50 -9.70 11.37
CA VAL A 131 3.68 -8.88 11.02
C VAL A 131 3.66 -7.54 11.75
N PRO A 132 4.84 -6.91 11.98
CA PRO A 132 4.90 -5.51 12.39
C PRO A 132 4.13 -4.62 11.43
N VAL A 133 3.45 -3.61 11.96
CA VAL A 133 2.71 -2.62 11.18
C VAL A 133 3.30 -1.24 11.42
N ALA A 134 3.56 -0.53 10.32
CA ALA A 134 4.00 0.85 10.32
C ALA A 134 2.92 1.76 9.74
N VAL A 135 2.40 2.65 10.58
CA VAL A 135 1.44 3.68 10.19
C VAL A 135 2.20 4.96 9.87
N VAL A 136 2.17 5.38 8.61
CA VAL A 136 2.69 6.67 8.18
C VAL A 136 1.56 7.69 8.23
N SER A 137 1.68 8.66 9.14
CA SER A 137 0.62 9.63 9.42
C SER A 137 1.12 11.08 9.33
N ARG A 138 0.20 12.01 9.09
CA ARG A 138 0.49 13.44 9.05
C ARG A 138 0.56 14.05 10.46
N PRO A 139 1.37 15.10 10.69
CA PRO A 139 1.24 15.97 11.85
C PRO A 139 -0.22 16.42 12.00
N GLY A 140 -0.79 16.27 13.19
CA GLY A 140 -2.20 16.61 13.47
C GLY A 140 -3.23 15.51 13.19
N ALA A 141 -2.84 14.30 12.76
CA ALA A 141 -3.72 13.14 12.84
C ALA A 141 -4.18 12.94 14.29
N SER A 142 -5.49 12.77 14.50
CA SER A 142 -6.11 12.83 15.83
C SER A 142 -5.55 11.71 16.73
N PRO A 143 -5.44 11.94 18.06
CA PRO A 143 -5.06 10.89 18.99
C PRO A 143 -5.91 9.62 18.86
N SER A 144 -7.20 9.76 18.53
CA SER A 144 -8.11 8.65 18.22
C SER A 144 -7.68 7.81 17.00
N GLU A 145 -7.09 8.43 15.97
CA GLU A 145 -6.51 7.69 14.83
C GLU A 145 -5.27 6.90 15.28
N ARG A 146 -4.49 7.40 16.24
CA ARG A 146 -3.34 6.67 16.82
C ARG A 146 -3.75 5.57 17.81
N MET A 147 -4.84 5.79 18.56
CA MET A 147 -5.34 4.92 19.63
C MET A 147 -6.07 3.66 19.16
N THR A 148 -6.31 3.49 17.85
CA THR A 148 -6.99 2.29 17.31
C THR A 148 -6.03 1.17 16.90
N ALA A 149 -4.72 1.46 16.85
CA ALA A 149 -3.69 0.49 16.52
C ALA A 149 -3.40 -0.45 17.72
N PRO A 150 -3.27 -1.77 17.49
CA PRO A 150 -2.73 -2.71 18.46
C PRO A 150 -1.38 -2.23 19.05
N ARG A 151 -1.11 -2.59 20.32
CA ARG A 151 0.17 -2.30 20.97
C ARG A 151 1.32 -2.87 20.14
N GLY A 152 2.39 -2.09 19.95
CA GLY A 152 3.58 -2.48 19.18
C GLY A 152 3.62 -2.00 17.73
N TRP A 153 2.56 -1.33 17.24
CA TRP A 153 2.58 -0.69 15.92
C TRP A 153 3.46 0.56 15.91
N LEU A 154 4.22 0.73 14.83
CA LEU A 154 5.14 1.85 14.66
C LEU A 154 4.40 3.03 14.03
N HIS A 155 4.40 4.18 14.70
CA HIS A 155 3.82 5.41 14.15
C HIS A 155 4.92 6.32 13.63
N LEU A 156 4.94 6.52 12.32
CA LEU A 156 5.91 7.35 11.64
C LEU A 156 5.27 8.70 11.28
N ASN A 157 5.81 9.78 11.82
CA ASN A 157 5.41 11.14 11.46
C ASN A 157 6.01 11.50 10.09
N ALA A 158 5.17 11.99 9.18
CA ALA A 158 5.57 12.41 7.84
C ALA A 158 4.81 13.65 7.40
N ARG A 159 5.44 14.57 6.64
CA ARG A 159 4.73 15.74 6.07
C ARG A 159 3.48 15.30 5.29
N HIS A 160 2.43 16.12 5.32
CA HIS A 160 1.23 15.86 4.53
C HIS A 160 1.46 16.25 3.06
N ILE A 161 1.10 15.34 2.14
CA ILE A 161 1.05 15.63 0.70
C ILE A 161 -0.43 15.70 0.31
N PRO A 162 -0.96 16.87 -0.07
CA PRO A 162 -2.40 17.07 -0.31
C PRO A 162 -2.81 16.54 -1.70
N GLN A 163 -2.65 15.24 -1.93
CA GLN A 163 -3.10 14.56 -3.13
C GLN A 163 -3.90 13.30 -2.75
N SER A 164 -4.98 13.06 -3.47
CA SER A 164 -5.78 11.84 -3.34
C SER A 164 -6.17 11.31 -4.72
N SER A 165 -6.28 9.98 -4.85
CA SER A 165 -6.75 9.37 -6.09
C SER A 165 -8.15 9.85 -6.49
N THR A 166 -9.03 10.10 -5.52
CA THR A 166 -10.38 10.62 -5.78
C THR A 166 -10.36 12.00 -6.43
N ALA A 167 -9.56 12.93 -5.91
CA ALA A 167 -9.42 14.26 -6.50
C ALA A 167 -8.83 14.21 -7.92
N LEU A 168 -7.85 13.34 -8.15
CA LEU A 168 -7.23 13.17 -9.48
C LEU A 168 -8.22 12.60 -10.51
N ARG A 169 -9.06 11.64 -10.13
CA ARG A 169 -10.12 11.11 -11.00
C ARG A 169 -11.15 12.19 -11.35
N ALA A 170 -11.58 12.99 -10.37
CA ALA A 170 -12.52 14.09 -10.60
C ALA A 170 -11.96 15.14 -11.58
N ALA A 171 -10.70 15.54 -11.41
CA ALA A 171 -10.03 16.49 -12.30
C ALA A 171 -9.88 15.94 -13.74
N THR A 172 -9.55 14.65 -13.88
CA THR A 172 -9.43 13.99 -15.19
C THR A 172 -10.78 13.91 -15.91
N GLY A 173 -11.85 13.53 -15.18
CA GLY A 173 -13.21 13.48 -15.72
C GLY A 173 -13.70 14.85 -16.20
N ALA A 174 -13.45 15.91 -15.43
CA ALA A 174 -13.79 17.28 -15.80
C ALA A 174 -13.07 17.74 -17.08
N LYS A 175 -11.79 17.37 -17.25
CA LYS A 175 -10.99 17.71 -18.45
C LYS A 175 -11.54 17.03 -19.70
N LEU A 176 -11.90 15.74 -19.62
CA LEU A 176 -12.49 15.00 -20.74
C LEU A 176 -13.87 15.54 -21.13
N ALA A 177 -14.71 15.89 -20.15
CA ALA A 177 -16.02 16.51 -20.42
C ALA A 177 -15.89 17.85 -21.15
N LYS A 178 -14.89 18.67 -20.80
CA LYS A 178 -14.61 19.95 -21.47
C LYS A 178 -14.11 19.76 -22.90
N GLN A 179 -13.37 18.69 -23.19
CA GLN A 179 -12.89 18.37 -24.54
C GLN A 179 -13.99 17.87 -25.47
N ARG A 180 -15.03 17.20 -24.95
CA ARG A 180 -16.18 16.70 -25.74
C ARG A 180 -17.22 17.78 -26.08
N ARG A 181 -17.13 18.95 -25.44
CA ARG A 181 -18.02 20.12 -25.67
C ARG A 181 -17.41 21.15 -26.62
N LYS A 182 -16.22 20.88 -27.14
CA LYS A 182 -15.56 21.64 -28.21
C LYS A 182 -15.58 20.79 -29.46
#